data_AF-A0A6J1QGS0-F1
#
_entry.id   AF-A0A6J1QGS0-F1
#
_cell.length_a   1.000
_cell.length_b   1.000
_cell.length_c   1.000
_cell.angle_alpha   90.00
_cell.angle_beta   90.00
_cell.angle_gamma   90.00
#
_symmetry.space_group_name_H-M   'P 1'
#
loop_
_entity.id
_entity.type
_entity.pdbx_description
1 polymer ?
#
loop_
_entity_poly.entity_id
_entity_poly.type
_entity_poly.pdbx_seq_one_letter_code
_entity_poly.pdbx_strand_id
1 'polypeptide(L)'
;MESDIAVEIIAKNEDFEENNVKLGTLIGDDDSSTIAAVRRECSHPVTKWSDLNHATKKLSKALWLQKLPRDVIEYLKYCFGCALKKNIGDVEATEKALKNIIPHAFDEHENCGAWCKYKEDPENYKHNGLPGGKGLTESTTRAALTSIFDAFWKNADKLAPCGSSQPNEAFNSSVAAKNPKSHHYAGSESFDFRVAATVCEKNIGTKYVIDLNQKLGLSTGKITLVTSLLVQMRPEEVRKKSVQNCDKSA
;
A
#
# COMPACT_ATOMS: atom_id res chain seq x y z
N MET A 1 12.07 -7.75 -0.61
CA MET A 1 13.34 -7.28 -1.20
C MET A 1 14.43 -7.88 -0.34
N GLU A 2 15.49 -8.40 -0.92
CA GLU A 2 16.63 -8.88 -0.13
C GLU A 2 17.37 -7.69 0.50
N SER A 3 17.86 -7.86 1.72
CA SER A 3 18.41 -6.74 2.51
C SER A 3 19.69 -6.15 1.92
N ASP A 4 20.47 -6.96 1.21
CA ASP A 4 21.67 -6.55 0.48
C ASP A 4 21.32 -5.61 -0.69
N ILE A 5 20.32 -5.97 -1.49
CA ILE A 5 19.83 -5.14 -2.61
C ILE A 5 19.33 -3.78 -2.08
N ALA A 6 18.61 -3.78 -0.96
CA ALA A 6 18.13 -2.54 -0.36
C ALA A 6 19.28 -1.62 0.09
N VAL A 7 20.34 -2.19 0.67
CA VAL A 7 21.53 -1.44 1.08
C VAL A 7 22.24 -0.84 -0.13
N GLU A 8 22.46 -1.62 -1.19
CA GLU A 8 23.11 -1.13 -2.41
C GLU A 8 22.33 0.04 -3.02
N ILE A 9 21.00 -0.07 -3.11
CA ILE A 9 20.15 0.97 -3.72
C ILE A 9 20.05 2.23 -2.85
N ILE A 10 20.08 2.11 -1.52
CA ILE A 10 19.74 3.23 -0.61
C ILE A 10 20.98 3.88 0.00
N ALA A 11 21.97 3.07 0.40
CA ALA A 11 23.13 3.52 1.16
C ALA A 11 24.38 3.69 0.31
N LYS A 12 24.50 2.98 -0.82
CA LYS A 12 25.71 2.93 -1.66
C LYS A 12 25.48 3.36 -3.10
N ASN A 13 24.39 4.09 -3.36
CA ASN A 13 24.03 4.51 -4.69
C ASN A 13 24.86 5.74 -5.10
N GLU A 14 25.79 5.53 -6.02
CA GLU A 14 26.70 6.58 -6.53
C GLU A 14 25.93 7.80 -7.06
N ASP A 15 24.81 7.59 -7.78
CA ASP A 15 23.99 8.69 -8.31
C ASP A 15 23.43 9.56 -7.17
N PHE A 16 23.06 8.96 -6.03
CA PHE A 16 22.54 9.73 -4.89
C PHE A 16 23.65 10.51 -4.20
N GLU A 17 24.86 9.96 -4.11
CA GLU A 17 26.01 10.67 -3.57
C GLU A 17 26.38 11.87 -4.44
N GLU A 18 26.50 11.67 -5.75
CA GLU A 18 26.83 12.72 -6.71
C GLU A 18 25.80 13.87 -6.71
N ASN A 19 24.52 13.54 -6.54
CA ASN A 19 23.43 14.52 -6.52
C ASN A 19 23.07 15.02 -5.10
N ASN A 20 23.83 14.62 -4.07
CA ASN A 20 23.56 14.95 -2.66
C ASN A 20 22.12 14.64 -2.23
N VAL A 21 21.58 13.50 -2.67
CA VAL A 21 20.24 13.02 -2.36
C VAL A 21 20.31 12.03 -1.20
N LYS A 22 19.43 12.21 -0.21
CA LYS A 22 19.30 11.28 0.92
C LYS A 22 17.88 10.75 1.00
N LEU A 23 17.73 9.43 0.88
CA LEU A 23 16.43 8.78 1.09
C LEU A 23 16.09 8.74 2.58
N GLY A 24 15.05 9.46 2.98
CA GLY A 24 14.60 9.53 4.38
C GLY A 24 13.56 8.46 4.78
N THR A 25 12.92 7.81 3.81
CA THR A 25 11.78 6.92 4.06
C THR A 25 11.80 5.71 3.14
N LEU A 26 11.59 4.54 3.74
CA LEU A 26 11.39 3.26 3.06
C LEU A 26 9.95 2.77 3.30
N ILE A 27 9.22 2.49 2.24
CA ILE A 27 7.86 1.93 2.29
C ILE A 27 7.94 0.47 1.91
N GLY A 28 7.39 -0.41 2.73
CA GLY A 28 7.34 -1.82 2.41
C GLY A 28 6.60 -2.67 3.45
N ASP A 29 6.70 -3.99 3.26
CA ASP A 29 6.22 -4.98 4.21
C ASP A 29 6.91 -4.80 5.58
N ASP A 30 6.30 -5.27 6.68
CA ASP A 30 6.86 -5.13 8.03
C ASP A 30 8.01 -6.11 8.34
N ASP A 31 8.91 -6.36 7.38
CA ASP A 31 10.12 -7.15 7.61
C ASP A 31 11.15 -6.34 8.43
N SER A 32 11.76 -6.94 9.45
CA SER A 32 12.72 -6.22 10.30
C SER A 32 14.13 -6.21 9.72
N SER A 33 14.49 -7.19 8.88
CA SER A 33 15.84 -7.39 8.37
C SER A 33 16.29 -6.31 7.39
N THR A 34 15.43 -5.92 6.44
CA THR A 34 15.79 -4.92 5.41
C THR A 34 16.06 -3.56 6.03
N ILE A 35 15.17 -3.08 6.89
CA ILE A 35 15.34 -1.76 7.52
C ILE A 35 16.50 -1.73 8.51
N ALA A 36 16.75 -2.83 9.22
CA ALA A 36 17.90 -2.93 10.11
C ALA A 36 19.22 -2.86 9.33
N ALA A 37 19.32 -3.56 8.20
CA ALA A 37 20.48 -3.49 7.32
C ALA A 37 20.68 -2.07 6.77
N VAL A 38 19.62 -1.46 6.22
CA VAL A 38 19.70 -0.09 5.67
C VAL A 38 20.14 0.92 6.74
N ARG A 39 19.59 0.86 7.95
CA ARG A 39 19.96 1.77 9.05
C ARG A 39 21.38 1.59 9.56
N ARG A 40 21.96 0.39 9.43
CA ARG A 40 23.35 0.13 9.81
C ARG A 40 24.33 0.80 8.86
N GLU A 41 24.00 0.86 7.58
CA GLU A 41 24.90 1.36 6.53
C GLU A 41 24.67 2.85 6.21
N CYS A 42 23.45 3.37 6.41
CA CYS A 42 23.15 4.78 6.15
C CYS A 42 23.79 5.72 7.18
N SER A 43 24.37 6.82 6.72
CA SER A 43 24.90 7.90 7.58
C SER A 43 23.81 8.82 8.16
N HIS A 44 22.56 8.64 7.76
CA HIS A 44 21.40 9.44 8.15
C HIS A 44 20.23 8.55 8.60
N PRO A 45 19.30 9.08 9.41
CA PRO A 45 18.14 8.31 9.86
C PRO A 45 17.20 7.98 8.70
N VAL A 46 16.84 6.70 8.59
CA VAL A 46 15.84 6.19 7.64
C VAL A 46 14.60 5.70 8.39
N THR A 47 13.47 6.32 8.08
CA THR A 47 12.14 5.93 8.59
C THR A 47 11.56 4.78 7.77
N LYS A 48 10.74 3.94 8.40
CA LYS A 48 10.01 2.87 7.71
C LYS A 48 8.52 3.11 7.86
N TRP A 49 7.81 3.11 6.73
CA TRP A 49 6.36 3.12 6.71
C TRP A 49 5.84 1.75 6.30
N SER A 50 4.76 1.34 6.96
CA SER A 50 4.10 0.09 6.66
C SER A 50 3.25 0.25 5.41
N ASP A 51 3.32 -0.73 4.51
CA ASP A 51 2.39 -0.81 3.40
C ASP A 51 0.95 -1.08 3.89
N LEU A 52 0.01 -0.22 3.49
CA LEU A 52 -1.38 -0.30 3.92
C LEU A 52 -2.05 -1.62 3.50
N ASN A 53 -1.75 -2.11 2.30
CA ASN A 53 -2.35 -3.34 1.79
C ASN A 53 -1.81 -4.56 2.55
N HIS A 54 -0.52 -4.55 2.88
CA HIS A 54 0.11 -5.57 3.70
C HIS A 54 -0.42 -5.55 5.13
N ALA A 55 -0.54 -4.37 5.75
CA ALA A 55 -1.14 -4.21 7.07
C ALA A 55 -2.58 -4.75 7.09
N THR A 56 -3.38 -4.43 6.07
CA THR A 56 -4.75 -4.92 5.92
C THR A 56 -4.81 -6.45 5.72
N LYS A 57 -3.91 -7.02 4.91
CA LYS A 57 -3.79 -8.49 4.73
C LYS A 57 -3.40 -9.18 6.04
N LYS A 58 -2.46 -8.60 6.79
CA LYS A 58 -2.02 -9.09 8.11
C LYS A 58 -3.17 -9.08 9.12
N LEU A 59 -3.94 -8.00 9.18
CA LEU A 59 -5.15 -7.91 10.00
C LEU A 59 -6.16 -8.98 9.58
N SER A 60 -6.48 -9.05 8.29
CA SER A 60 -7.44 -10.03 7.75
C SER A 60 -7.04 -11.45 8.14
N LYS A 61 -5.76 -11.83 7.99
CA LYS A 61 -5.26 -13.15 8.38
C LYS A 61 -5.43 -13.41 9.89
N ALA A 62 -5.10 -12.43 10.74
CA ALA A 62 -5.25 -12.55 12.18
C ALA A 62 -6.72 -12.73 12.60
N LEU A 63 -7.64 -12.02 11.96
CA LEU A 63 -9.09 -12.13 12.22
C LEU A 63 -9.65 -13.50 11.79
N TRP A 64 -9.23 -14.01 10.62
CA TRP A 64 -9.64 -15.34 10.16
C TRP A 64 -9.19 -16.47 11.10
N LEU A 65 -8.03 -16.33 11.74
CA LEU A 65 -7.55 -17.30 12.74
C LEU A 65 -8.44 -17.37 13.99
N GLN A 66 -9.18 -16.30 14.30
CA GLN A 66 -10.16 -16.28 15.39
C GLN A 66 -11.49 -16.94 15.03
N LYS A 67 -11.63 -17.49 13.81
CA LYS A 67 -12.85 -18.15 13.30
C LYS A 67 -14.11 -17.28 13.42
N LEU A 68 -13.95 -15.97 13.25
CA LEU A 68 -15.05 -15.02 13.30
C LEU A 68 -15.97 -15.13 12.09
N PRO A 69 -17.25 -14.74 12.22
CA PRO A 69 -18.15 -14.62 11.07
C PRO A 69 -17.60 -13.63 10.03
N ARG A 70 -17.85 -13.91 8.75
CA ARG A 70 -17.37 -13.09 7.62
C ARG A 70 -17.76 -11.62 7.74
N ASP A 71 -19.00 -11.36 8.13
CA ASP A 71 -19.53 -9.99 8.25
C ASP A 71 -18.79 -9.19 9.33
N VAL A 72 -18.43 -9.83 10.44
CA VAL A 72 -17.62 -9.22 11.51
C VAL A 72 -16.21 -8.91 11.01
N ILE A 73 -15.60 -9.82 10.24
CA ILE A 73 -14.27 -9.61 9.65
C ILE A 73 -14.30 -8.42 8.69
N GLU A 74 -15.27 -8.36 7.79
CA GLU A 74 -15.40 -7.26 6.83
C GLU A 74 -15.70 -5.92 7.52
N TYR A 75 -16.53 -5.93 8.57
CA TYR A 75 -16.77 -4.76 9.41
C TYR A 75 -15.48 -4.22 10.05
N LEU A 76 -14.70 -5.08 10.72
CA LEU A 76 -13.45 -4.69 11.37
C LEU A 76 -12.40 -4.20 10.36
N LYS A 77 -12.32 -4.82 9.19
CA LYS A 77 -11.45 -4.36 8.09
C LYS A 77 -11.87 -2.98 7.58
N TYR A 78 -13.17 -2.74 7.43
CA TYR A 78 -13.70 -1.45 7.03
C TYR A 78 -13.35 -0.37 8.05
N CYS A 79 -13.62 -0.61 9.34
CA CYS A 79 -13.28 0.32 10.42
C CYS A 79 -11.77 0.63 10.46
N PHE A 80 -10.93 -0.40 10.29
CA PHE A 80 -9.48 -0.24 10.21
C PHE A 80 -9.06 0.66 9.03
N GLY A 81 -9.57 0.39 7.83
CA GLY A 81 -9.29 1.21 6.66
C GLY A 81 -9.76 2.66 6.82
N CYS A 82 -10.94 2.88 7.41
CA CYS A 82 -11.44 4.22 7.70
C CYS A 82 -10.59 4.95 8.74
N ALA A 83 -10.17 4.27 9.81
CA ALA A 83 -9.32 4.84 10.84
C ALA A 83 -7.98 5.34 10.27
N LEU A 84 -7.39 4.60 9.32
CA LEU A 84 -6.15 5.00 8.67
C LEU A 84 -6.36 6.12 7.65
N LYS A 85 -7.34 5.98 6.74
CA LYS A 85 -7.57 6.95 5.66
C LYS A 85 -8.06 8.31 6.14
N LYS A 86 -8.80 8.37 7.25
CA LYS A 86 -9.31 9.64 7.80
C LYS A 86 -8.26 10.42 8.59
N ASN A 87 -7.20 9.75 9.05
CA ASN A 87 -6.17 10.33 9.91
C ASN A 87 -4.78 10.29 9.25
N ILE A 88 -4.73 10.42 7.92
CA ILE A 88 -3.45 10.38 7.17
C ILE A 88 -2.53 11.48 7.68
N GLY A 89 -1.32 11.09 8.09
CA GLY A 89 -0.29 11.99 8.61
C GLY A 89 -0.45 12.38 10.08
N ASP A 90 -1.52 11.97 10.75
CA ASP A 90 -1.75 12.24 12.18
C ASP A 90 -1.63 10.94 12.99
N VAL A 91 -0.49 10.80 13.67
CA VAL A 91 -0.16 9.59 14.46
C VAL A 91 -1.08 9.47 15.68
N GLU A 92 -1.30 10.56 16.42
CA GLU A 92 -2.10 10.55 17.65
C GLU A 92 -3.57 10.25 17.34
N ALA A 93 -4.12 10.88 16.30
CA ALA A 93 -5.48 10.59 15.85
C ALA A 93 -5.62 9.16 15.32
N THR A 94 -4.61 8.66 14.60
CA THR A 94 -4.56 7.26 14.13
C THR A 94 -4.55 6.28 15.31
N GLU A 95 -3.70 6.49 16.31
CA GLU A 95 -3.66 5.66 17.51
C GLU A 95 -5.01 5.62 18.21
N LYS A 96 -5.59 6.80 18.45
CA LYS A 96 -6.87 6.93 19.13
C LYS A 96 -7.99 6.25 18.32
N ALA A 97 -8.00 6.42 17.00
CA ALA A 97 -8.98 5.77 16.15
C ALA A 97 -8.85 4.24 16.22
N LEU A 98 -7.63 3.70 16.10
CA LEU A 98 -7.39 2.25 16.16
C LEU A 98 -7.73 1.63 17.52
N LYS A 99 -7.37 2.29 18.63
CA LYS A 99 -7.73 1.86 20.00
C LYS A 99 -9.24 1.76 20.20
N ASN A 100 -10.00 2.61 19.55
CA ASN A 100 -11.45 2.71 19.72
C ASN A 100 -12.27 1.78 18.83
N ILE A 101 -11.67 1.08 17.85
CA ILE A 101 -12.40 0.16 16.96
C ILE A 101 -13.05 -0.98 17.76
N ILE A 102 -12.29 -1.60 18.67
CA ILE A 102 -12.80 -2.73 19.45
C ILE A 102 -13.86 -2.30 20.47
N PRO A 103 -13.62 -1.30 21.36
CA PRO A 103 -14.68 -0.80 22.24
C PRO A 103 -15.96 -0.43 21.48
N HIS A 104 -15.82 0.27 20.35
CA HIS A 104 -16.96 0.63 19.51
C HIS A 104 -17.73 -0.59 18.98
N ALA A 105 -17.03 -1.65 18.54
CA ALA A 105 -17.66 -2.87 18.07
C ALA A 105 -18.44 -3.62 19.16
N PHE A 106 -18.20 -3.32 20.44
CA PHE A 106 -18.87 -3.89 21.61
C PHE A 106 -19.88 -2.91 22.25
N ASP A 107 -20.37 -1.92 21.49
CA ASP A 107 -21.31 -0.87 21.94
C ASP A 107 -20.76 0.07 23.04
N GLU A 108 -19.43 0.21 23.14
CA GLU A 108 -18.79 1.16 24.04
C GLU A 108 -18.39 2.44 23.30
N HIS A 109 -19.22 3.47 23.44
CA HIS A 109 -19.12 4.70 22.64
C HIS A 109 -18.41 5.87 23.35
N GLU A 110 -17.92 5.69 24.57
CA GLU A 110 -17.33 6.76 25.40
C GLU A 110 -16.22 7.53 24.68
N ASN A 111 -15.27 6.78 24.11
CA ASN A 111 -14.06 7.34 23.49
C ASN A 111 -14.16 7.54 21.98
N CYS A 112 -15.34 7.30 21.39
CA CYS A 112 -15.55 7.44 19.96
C CYS A 112 -15.37 8.89 19.47
N GLY A 113 -14.91 9.07 18.22
CA GLY A 113 -14.80 10.38 17.58
C GLY A 113 -16.08 10.81 16.85
N ALA A 114 -15.99 11.88 16.06
CA ALA A 114 -17.08 12.40 15.22
C ALA A 114 -17.57 11.40 14.15
N TRP A 115 -16.85 10.30 13.92
CA TRP A 115 -17.25 9.23 13.02
C TRP A 115 -18.33 8.31 13.58
N CYS A 116 -18.65 8.42 14.88
CA CYS A 116 -19.58 7.53 15.55
C CYS A 116 -20.99 8.10 15.57
N LYS A 117 -21.86 7.51 14.75
CA LYS A 117 -23.27 7.92 14.62
C LYS A 117 -24.10 7.72 15.89
N TYR A 118 -23.66 6.87 16.82
CA TYR A 118 -24.30 6.74 18.14
C TYR A 118 -24.34 8.09 18.89
N LYS A 119 -23.32 8.94 18.71
CA LYS A 119 -23.30 10.28 19.33
C LYS A 119 -24.31 11.25 18.71
N GLU A 120 -24.76 11.00 17.49
CA GLU A 120 -25.75 11.82 16.79
C GLU A 120 -27.17 11.36 17.11
N ASP A 121 -27.42 10.04 17.09
CA ASP A 121 -28.72 9.43 17.40
C ASP A 121 -28.54 8.12 18.20
N PRO A 122 -28.49 8.19 19.54
CA PRO A 122 -28.36 7.02 20.39
C PRO A 122 -29.56 6.06 20.32
N GLU A 123 -30.76 6.58 20.06
CA GLU A 123 -32.01 5.81 20.15
C GLU A 123 -32.20 4.89 18.94
N ASN A 124 -31.77 5.32 17.75
CA ASN A 124 -31.90 4.53 16.51
C ASN A 124 -30.58 3.95 15.99
N TYR A 125 -29.50 4.06 16.76
CA TYR A 125 -28.19 3.60 16.34
C TYR A 125 -28.16 2.09 16.06
N LYS A 126 -27.60 1.73 14.90
CA LYS A 126 -27.29 0.35 14.52
C LYS A 126 -25.93 0.32 13.85
N HIS A 127 -25.17 -0.74 14.13
CA HIS A 127 -23.90 -1.00 13.45
C HIS A 127 -24.14 -1.35 11.99
N ASN A 128 -23.57 -0.55 11.08
CA ASN A 128 -23.56 -0.86 9.67
C ASN A 128 -22.53 -1.97 9.39
N GLY A 129 -23.00 -3.20 9.19
CA GLY A 129 -22.15 -4.34 8.81
C GLY A 129 -21.96 -5.41 9.90
N LEU A 130 -22.41 -5.17 11.14
CA LEU A 130 -22.51 -6.24 12.14
C LEU A 130 -23.84 -7.01 12.02
N PRO A 131 -23.84 -8.33 12.28
CA PRO A 131 -25.06 -9.13 12.25
C PRO A 131 -26.16 -8.58 13.19
N GLY A 132 -27.34 -8.31 12.62
CA GLY A 132 -28.47 -7.77 13.37
C GLY A 132 -28.30 -6.31 13.83
N GLY A 133 -27.24 -5.62 13.39
CA GLY A 133 -26.97 -4.22 13.74
C GLY A 133 -26.60 -3.99 15.21
N LYS A 134 -26.28 -5.05 15.95
CA LYS A 134 -25.92 -5.02 17.38
C LYS A 134 -24.41 -5.16 17.55
N GLY A 135 -23.88 -4.61 18.65
CA GLY A 135 -22.50 -4.85 19.04
C GLY A 135 -22.22 -6.33 19.35
N LEU A 136 -20.95 -6.68 19.30
CA LEU A 136 -20.45 -7.98 19.70
C LEU A 136 -20.59 -8.16 21.21
N THR A 137 -20.89 -9.36 21.68
CA THR A 137 -21.20 -9.62 23.11
C THR A 137 -20.27 -10.63 23.77
N GLU A 138 -19.50 -11.40 23.00
CA GLU A 138 -18.64 -12.46 23.54
C GLU A 138 -17.33 -11.90 24.13
N SER A 139 -17.16 -12.05 25.45
CA SER A 139 -16.02 -11.54 26.20
C SER A 139 -14.67 -12.18 25.81
N THR A 140 -14.67 -13.47 25.45
CA THR A 140 -13.48 -14.18 24.97
C THR A 140 -13.01 -13.65 23.62
N THR A 141 -13.95 -13.34 22.73
CA THR A 141 -13.71 -12.72 21.43
C THR A 141 -13.13 -11.31 21.57
N ARG A 142 -13.56 -10.57 22.60
CA ARG A 142 -13.05 -9.22 22.88
C ARG A 142 -11.55 -9.19 23.16
N ALA A 143 -11.07 -10.00 24.10
CA ALA A 143 -9.66 -9.98 24.51
C ALA A 143 -8.74 -10.34 23.33
N ALA A 144 -9.13 -11.34 22.53
CA ALA A 144 -8.40 -11.74 21.33
C ALA A 144 -8.36 -10.62 20.28
N LEU A 145 -9.50 -9.98 20.02
CA LEU A 145 -9.58 -8.85 19.08
C LEU A 145 -8.76 -7.64 19.54
N THR A 146 -8.82 -7.28 20.83
CA THR A 146 -7.99 -6.21 21.40
C THR A 146 -6.51 -6.52 21.21
N SER A 147 -6.07 -7.75 21.49
CA SER A 147 -4.69 -8.18 21.30
C SER A 147 -4.22 -8.07 19.84
N ILE A 148 -5.11 -8.39 18.89
CA ILE A 148 -4.82 -8.21 17.46
C ILE A 148 -4.63 -6.72 17.12
N PHE A 149 -5.57 -5.85 17.54
CA PHE A 149 -5.51 -4.42 17.25
C PHE A 149 -4.39 -3.70 17.99
N ASP A 150 -3.96 -4.23 19.14
CA ASP A 150 -2.81 -3.76 19.91
C ASP A 150 -1.52 -3.71 19.10
N ALA A 151 -1.31 -4.71 18.24
CA ALA A 151 -0.15 -4.75 17.36
C ALA A 151 -0.14 -3.59 16.35
N PHE A 152 -1.31 -3.07 15.97
CA PHE A 152 -1.44 -2.02 14.96
C PHE A 152 -1.34 -0.63 15.58
N TRP A 153 -2.09 -0.32 16.64
CA TRP A 153 -2.02 1.03 17.22
C TRP A 153 -0.64 1.32 17.83
N LYS A 154 0.05 0.32 18.40
CA LYS A 154 1.43 0.46 18.89
C LYS A 154 2.44 0.79 17.78
N ASN A 155 2.07 0.58 16.52
CA ASN A 155 2.87 0.91 15.33
C ASN A 155 2.13 1.95 14.47
N ALA A 156 1.28 2.80 15.07
CA ALA A 156 0.53 3.82 14.34
C ALA A 156 1.45 4.83 13.64
N ASP A 157 2.65 5.09 14.18
CA ASP A 157 3.68 5.91 13.55
C ASP A 157 4.03 5.44 12.12
N LYS A 158 4.06 4.12 11.91
CA LYS A 158 4.34 3.51 10.60
C LYS A 158 3.12 3.46 9.69
N LEU A 159 1.91 3.47 10.26
CA LEU A 159 0.64 3.29 9.55
C LEU A 159 -0.03 4.62 9.18
N ALA A 160 0.10 5.65 10.01
CA ALA A 160 -0.51 6.97 9.82
C ALA A 160 -0.12 7.61 8.47
N PRO A 161 1.11 7.45 7.94
CA PRO A 161 1.45 7.95 6.61
C PRO A 161 0.71 7.25 5.46
N CYS A 162 0.04 6.12 5.69
CA CYS A 162 -0.65 5.31 4.67
C CYS A 162 0.24 4.97 3.47
N GLY A 163 1.45 4.46 3.76
CA GLY A 163 2.40 4.03 2.73
C GLY A 163 1.79 3.03 1.76
N SER A 164 2.15 3.14 0.47
CA SER A 164 1.67 2.25 -0.57
C SER A 164 2.79 1.73 -1.47
N SER A 165 2.89 0.42 -1.55
CA SER A 165 3.72 -0.35 -2.48
C SER A 165 3.02 -0.62 -3.81
N GLN A 166 1.79 -0.14 -4.01
CA GLN A 166 1.05 -0.33 -5.27
C GLN A 166 1.82 0.06 -6.53
N PRO A 167 2.61 1.17 -6.56
CA PRO A 167 3.45 1.47 -7.71
C PRO A 167 4.46 0.36 -8.03
N ASN A 168 5.04 -0.26 -7.00
CA ASN A 168 6.00 -1.35 -7.11
C ASN A 168 5.30 -2.66 -7.52
N GLU A 169 4.15 -2.98 -6.94
CA GLU A 169 3.35 -4.13 -7.37
C GLU A 169 2.95 -4.02 -8.85
N ALA A 170 2.49 -2.84 -9.29
CA ALA A 170 2.13 -2.59 -10.69
C ALA A 170 3.35 -2.72 -11.63
N PHE A 171 4.53 -2.29 -11.19
CA PHE A 171 5.77 -2.50 -11.93
C PHE A 171 6.12 -3.99 -12.02
N ASN A 172 6.08 -4.71 -10.90
CA ASN A 172 6.35 -6.15 -10.86
C ASN A 172 5.38 -6.94 -11.75
N SER A 173 4.10 -6.57 -11.78
CA SER A 173 3.12 -7.15 -12.71
C SER A 173 3.48 -6.89 -14.17
N SER A 174 3.98 -5.69 -14.49
CA SER A 174 4.41 -5.35 -15.85
C SER A 174 5.64 -6.16 -16.27
N VAL A 175 6.62 -6.33 -15.36
CA VAL A 175 7.78 -7.19 -15.60
C VAL A 175 7.35 -8.63 -15.81
N ALA A 176 6.47 -9.16 -14.96
CA ALA A 176 5.95 -10.52 -15.07
C ALA A 176 5.14 -10.76 -16.36
N ALA A 177 4.47 -9.74 -16.90
CA ALA A 177 3.78 -9.83 -18.17
C ALA A 177 4.75 -9.97 -19.37
N LYS A 178 5.90 -9.28 -19.32
CA LYS A 178 6.95 -9.41 -20.35
C LYS A 178 7.87 -10.60 -20.14
N ASN A 179 7.94 -11.11 -18.92
CA ASN A 179 8.75 -12.25 -18.50
C ASN A 179 7.86 -13.29 -17.79
N PRO A 180 7.05 -14.07 -18.53
CA PRO A 180 6.13 -15.02 -17.94
C PRO A 180 6.88 -16.10 -17.16
N LYS A 181 6.40 -16.43 -15.96
CA LYS A 181 6.98 -17.48 -15.11
C LYS A 181 6.96 -18.88 -15.75
N SER A 182 6.18 -19.08 -16.80
CA SER A 182 6.14 -20.31 -17.60
C SER A 182 7.41 -20.57 -18.41
N HIS A 183 8.27 -19.56 -18.55
CA HIS A 183 9.53 -19.66 -19.29
C HIS A 183 10.70 -19.27 -18.40
N HIS A 184 11.79 -20.03 -18.47
CA HIS A 184 12.99 -19.75 -17.70
C HIS A 184 13.93 -18.83 -18.49
N TYR A 185 13.95 -17.55 -18.11
CA TYR A 185 14.86 -16.54 -18.69
C TYR A 185 15.94 -16.09 -17.70
N ALA A 186 15.97 -16.62 -16.47
CA ALA A 186 16.88 -16.15 -15.43
C ALA A 186 18.36 -16.26 -15.87
N GLY A 187 19.14 -15.21 -15.62
CA GLY A 187 20.56 -15.15 -16.00
C GLY A 187 20.84 -15.00 -17.50
N SER A 188 19.81 -14.76 -18.32
CA SER A 188 19.99 -14.52 -19.76
C SER A 188 19.92 -13.03 -20.10
N GLU A 189 20.62 -12.62 -21.16
CA GLU A 189 20.50 -11.27 -21.73
C GLU A 189 19.05 -10.92 -22.11
N SER A 190 18.24 -11.93 -22.44
CA SER A 190 16.80 -11.72 -22.72
C SER A 190 16.04 -11.22 -21.50
N PHE A 191 16.39 -11.69 -20.31
CA PHE A 191 15.78 -11.20 -19.07
C PHE A 191 16.14 -9.74 -18.81
N ASP A 192 17.42 -9.39 -18.92
CA ASP A 192 17.91 -8.03 -18.73
C ASP A 192 17.23 -7.07 -19.72
N PHE A 193 17.14 -7.45 -20.99
CA PHE A 193 16.44 -6.68 -22.00
C PHE A 193 14.95 -6.46 -21.66
N ARG A 194 14.24 -7.50 -21.21
CA ARG A 194 12.81 -7.41 -20.87
C ARG A 194 12.58 -6.52 -19.64
N VAL A 195 13.45 -6.60 -18.64
CA VAL A 195 13.40 -5.72 -17.47
C VAL A 195 13.68 -4.28 -17.89
N ALA A 196 14.75 -4.01 -18.64
CA ALA A 196 15.10 -2.68 -19.14
C ALA A 196 13.97 -2.08 -20.00
N ALA A 197 13.41 -2.85 -20.92
CA ALA A 197 12.27 -2.44 -21.74
C ALA A 197 11.02 -2.12 -20.88
N THR A 198 10.82 -2.81 -19.76
CA THR A 198 9.72 -2.50 -18.82
C THR A 198 9.97 -1.22 -18.05
N VAL A 199 11.21 -0.98 -17.61
CA VAL A 199 11.62 0.29 -16.96
C VAL A 199 11.39 1.46 -17.91
N CYS A 200 11.86 1.35 -19.15
CA CYS A 200 11.65 2.36 -20.19
C CYS A 200 10.16 2.62 -20.43
N GLU A 201 9.35 1.57 -20.65
CA GLU A 201 7.92 1.73 -20.85
C GLU A 201 7.21 2.36 -19.65
N LYS A 202 7.63 2.03 -18.43
CA LYS A 202 7.05 2.60 -17.20
C LYS A 202 7.33 4.10 -17.07
N ASN A 203 8.54 4.53 -17.41
CA ASN A 203 9.00 5.89 -17.21
C ASN A 203 8.61 6.84 -18.35
N ILE A 204 8.73 6.39 -19.61
CA ILE A 204 8.52 7.24 -20.80
C ILE A 204 7.42 6.71 -21.73
N GLY A 205 6.68 5.68 -21.32
CA GLY A 205 5.60 5.09 -22.10
C GLY A 205 6.11 4.35 -23.33
N THR A 206 5.19 4.00 -24.25
CA THR A 206 5.50 3.28 -25.49
C THR A 206 6.42 4.05 -26.45
N LYS A 207 6.67 5.34 -26.19
CA LYS A 207 7.63 6.16 -26.93
C LYS A 207 9.05 5.61 -26.87
N TYR A 208 9.42 4.86 -25.83
CA TYR A 208 10.78 4.31 -25.70
C TYR A 208 11.24 3.51 -26.91
N VAL A 209 10.33 2.80 -27.58
CA VAL A 209 10.66 2.00 -28.78
C VAL A 209 11.06 2.90 -29.94
N ILE A 210 10.40 4.06 -30.08
CA ILE A 210 10.72 5.07 -31.10
C ILE A 210 12.10 5.65 -30.81
N ASP A 211 12.32 6.09 -29.59
CA ASP A 211 13.58 6.74 -29.17
C ASP A 211 14.76 5.75 -29.27
N LEU A 212 14.55 4.48 -28.92
CA LEU A 212 15.54 3.42 -29.06
C LEU A 212 15.88 3.15 -30.52
N ASN A 213 14.87 2.97 -31.38
CA ASN A 213 15.10 2.73 -32.80
C ASN A 213 15.85 3.90 -33.47
N GLN A 214 15.49 5.14 -33.14
CA GLN A 214 16.20 6.33 -33.63
C GLN A 214 17.66 6.34 -33.20
N LYS A 215 17.96 6.07 -31.92
CA LYS A 215 19.33 5.98 -31.41
C LYS A 215 20.16 4.89 -32.08
N LEU A 216 19.52 3.78 -32.46
CA LEU A 216 20.16 2.67 -33.17
C LEU A 216 20.24 2.87 -34.69
N GLY A 217 19.74 4.00 -35.23
CA GLY A 217 19.67 4.24 -36.67
C GLY A 217 18.69 3.32 -37.40
N LEU A 218 17.73 2.73 -36.69
CA LEU A 218 16.71 1.82 -37.22
C LEU A 218 15.42 2.59 -37.56
N SER A 219 14.66 2.05 -38.53
CA SER A 219 13.34 2.57 -38.84
C SER A 219 12.39 2.39 -37.66
N THR A 220 11.69 3.47 -37.27
CA THR A 220 10.73 3.43 -36.17
C THR A 220 9.47 2.63 -36.51
N GLY A 221 9.16 2.47 -37.79
CA GLY A 221 7.97 1.78 -38.28
C GLY A 221 6.69 2.62 -38.12
N LYS A 222 5.85 2.65 -39.16
CA LYS A 222 4.60 3.44 -39.18
C LYS A 222 3.62 3.03 -38.07
N ILE A 223 3.47 1.73 -37.82
CA ILE A 223 2.53 1.19 -36.82
C ILE A 223 2.96 1.56 -35.39
N THR A 224 4.26 1.50 -35.09
CA THR A 224 4.81 1.87 -33.78
C THR A 224 4.58 3.35 -33.49
N LEU A 225 4.78 4.22 -34.48
CA LEU A 225 4.51 5.66 -34.38
C LEU A 225 3.03 5.92 -34.08
N VAL A 226 2.12 5.32 -34.85
CA VAL A 226 0.68 5.47 -34.65
C VAL A 226 0.26 4.96 -33.27
N THR A 227 0.75 3.79 -32.87
CA THR A 227 0.45 3.21 -31.54
C THR A 227 0.95 4.11 -30.42
N SER A 228 2.15 4.68 -30.54
CA SER A 228 2.68 5.61 -29.53
C SER A 228 1.82 6.86 -29.39
N LEU A 229 1.42 7.46 -30.51
CA LEU A 229 0.53 8.63 -30.52
C LEU A 229 -0.85 8.31 -29.92
N LEU A 230 -1.47 7.19 -30.31
CA LEU A 230 -2.78 6.77 -29.77
C LEU A 230 -2.74 6.50 -28.26
N VAL A 231 -1.65 5.91 -27.76
CA VAL A 231 -1.48 5.65 -26.32
C VAL A 231 -1.28 6.96 -25.55
N GLN A 232 -0.56 7.94 -26.11
CA GLN A 232 -0.41 9.28 -25.54
C GLN A 232 -1.70 10.11 -25.58
N MET A 233 -2.56 9.88 -26.58
CA MET A 233 -3.86 10.54 -26.73
C MET A 233 -4.98 9.95 -25.87
N ARG A 234 -4.75 8.85 -25.13
CA ARG A 234 -5.75 8.35 -24.16
C ARG A 234 -5.93 9.41 -23.06
N PRO A 235 -7.14 9.98 -22.88
CA PRO A 235 -7.32 11.17 -22.07
C PRO A 235 -6.93 10.94 -20.60
N GLU A 236 -6.30 11.95 -19.99
CA GLU A 236 -6.05 12.06 -18.55
C GLU A 236 -7.29 11.84 -17.68
N GLU A 237 -8.49 11.90 -18.24
CA GLU A 237 -9.76 11.64 -17.55
C GLU A 237 -9.86 10.24 -16.93
N VAL A 238 -9.19 9.22 -17.50
CA VAL A 238 -9.15 7.87 -16.89
C VAL A 238 -8.27 7.87 -15.63
N ARG A 239 -7.23 8.72 -15.58
CA ARG A 239 -6.33 8.86 -14.43
C ARG A 239 -6.95 9.70 -13.31
N LYS A 240 -7.87 10.61 -13.62
CA LYS A 240 -8.63 11.42 -12.63
C LYS A 240 -9.82 10.65 -12.02
N LYS A 241 -10.45 9.73 -12.75
CA LYS A 241 -11.57 8.91 -12.23
C LYS A 241 -11.19 7.98 -11.08
N SER A 242 -9.92 7.57 -10.94
CA SER A 242 -9.45 6.79 -9.78
C SER A 242 -9.29 7.62 -8.51
N VAL A 243 -9.13 8.95 -8.63
CA VAL A 243 -9.00 9.87 -7.48
C VAL A 243 -10.40 10.35 -7.04
N GLN A 244 -11.30 10.62 -7.98
CA GLN A 244 -12.60 11.24 -7.70
C GLN A 244 -13.68 10.28 -7.12
N ASN A 245 -13.44 8.96 -7.17
CA ASN A 245 -14.32 7.97 -6.54
C ASN A 245 -14.05 7.76 -5.04
N CYS A 246 -13.03 8.41 -4.45
CA CYS A 246 -12.87 8.46 -2.99
C CYS A 246 -13.75 9.52 -2.31
N ASP A 247 -14.20 10.55 -3.04
CA ASP A 247 -14.87 11.73 -2.45
C ASP A 247 -16.41 11.71 -2.56
N LYS A 248 -17.01 10.66 -3.13
CA LYS A 248 -18.46 10.62 -3.43
C LYS A 248 -19.30 9.68 -2.56
N SER A 249 -18.77 9.23 -1.43
CA SER A 249 -19.51 8.41 -0.46
C SER A 249 -19.24 8.84 0.99
N ALA A 250 -19.25 10.17 1.20
CA ALA A 250 -19.49 10.78 2.49
C ALA A 250 -20.98 10.70 2.85
#